data_AF-A0A1V4RXJ8-F1
#
_entry.id   AF-A0A1V4RXJ8-F1
#
_cell.length_a   1.000
_cell.length_b   1.000
_cell.length_c   1.000
_cell.angle_alpha   90.00
_cell.angle_beta   90.00
_cell.angle_gamma   90.00
#
_symmetry.space_group_name_H-M   'P 1'
#
loop_
_entity.id
_entity.type
_entity.pdbx_description
1 polymer ?
#
loop_
_entity_poly.entity_id
_entity_poly.type
_entity_poly.pdbx_seq_one_letter_code
_entity_poly.pdbx_strand_id
1 'polypeptide(L)'
;MNGEAMILGLDVGGTQTDAVLLDEQGVLAETKTPTGEDLLETLRTAISEVTSAIDPGKIKRMVFSTTMATNAIVQDQLEPAGMIVSAGPGMNPEWFSVGPSFHVVGGCLDHQGFART
;
A
#
# COMPACT_ATOMS: atom_id res chain seq x y z
N MET A 1 -11.35 33.28 7.15
CA MET A 1 -9.97 32.88 7.53
C MET A 1 -9.53 31.84 6.52
N ASN A 2 -8.60 32.16 5.63
CA ASN A 2 -8.01 31.14 4.76
C ASN A 2 -7.12 30.28 5.66
N GLY A 3 -7.64 29.14 6.12
CA GLY A 3 -6.81 28.15 6.80
C GLY A 3 -5.79 27.64 5.80
N GLU A 4 -4.52 27.97 6.04
CA GLU A 4 -3.37 27.47 5.30
C GLU A 4 -3.51 25.95 5.13
N ALA A 5 -3.38 25.49 3.89
CA ALA A 5 -3.63 24.10 3.55
C ALA A 5 -2.51 23.22 4.13
N MET A 6 -2.80 22.49 5.21
CA MET A 6 -1.80 21.61 5.81
C MET A 6 -1.80 20.25 5.10
N ILE A 7 -0.60 19.70 4.91
CA ILE A 7 -0.36 18.36 4.37
C ILE A 7 0.38 17.55 5.43
N LEU A 8 -0.11 16.33 5.69
CA LEU A 8 0.56 15.35 6.53
C LEU A 8 1.23 14.30 5.65
N GLY A 9 2.57 14.21 5.69
CA GLY A 9 3.34 13.12 5.10
C GLY A 9 3.61 12.04 6.14
N LEU A 10 3.49 10.77 5.74
CA LEU A 10 3.84 9.59 6.52
C LEU A 10 4.74 8.70 5.68
N ASP A 11 5.92 8.35 6.20
CA ASP A 11 6.81 7.36 5.61
C ASP A 11 7.02 6.19 6.56
N VAL A 12 6.44 5.05 6.21
CA VAL A 12 6.44 3.83 7.03
C VAL A 12 7.54 2.87 6.56
N GLY A 13 8.61 2.79 7.33
CA GLY A 13 9.66 1.78 7.18
C GLY A 13 9.37 0.50 7.96
N GLY A 14 10.29 -0.48 7.88
CA GLY A 14 10.21 -1.69 8.72
C GLY A 14 10.71 -1.50 10.16
N THR A 15 11.24 -0.32 10.49
CA THR A 15 11.83 -0.04 11.82
C THR A 15 11.40 1.30 12.37
N GLN A 16 11.20 2.29 11.52
CA GLN A 16 10.84 3.65 11.88
C GLN A 16 9.73 4.14 10.97
N THR A 17 8.78 4.85 11.55
CA THR A 17 7.73 5.59 10.86
C THR A 17 8.00 7.07 11.10
N ASP A 18 8.16 7.82 10.02
CA ASP A 18 8.36 9.26 10.05
C ASP A 18 7.05 9.95 9.68
N ALA A 19 6.62 10.94 10.47
CA ALA A 19 5.49 11.79 10.14
C ALA A 19 5.91 13.25 10.10
N VAL A 20 5.52 13.97 9.05
CA VAL A 20 5.89 15.37 8.82
C VAL A 20 4.65 16.18 8.47
N LEU A 21 4.39 17.23 9.23
CA LEU A 21 3.32 18.19 8.95
C LEU A 21 3.90 19.40 8.24
N LEU A 22 3.27 19.78 7.13
CA LEU A 22 3.73 20.84 6.23
C LEU A 22 2.61 21.84 5.96
N ASP A 23 2.97 23.10 5.73
CA ASP A 23 2.11 24.14 5.14
C ASP A 23 2.84 24.87 4.00
N GLU A 24 2.34 26.05 3.61
CA GLU A 24 2.96 26.86 2.54
C GLU A 24 4.30 27.49 2.96
N GLN A 25 4.56 27.59 4.26
CA GLN A 25 5.75 28.19 4.86
C GLN A 25 6.84 27.15 5.14
N GLY A 26 6.48 25.86 5.25
CA GLY A 26 7.43 24.75 5.32
C GLY A 26 7.01 23.66 6.30
N VAL A 27 8.00 23.07 6.99
CA VAL A 27 7.77 22.04 8.01
C VAL A 27 7.30 22.69 9.29
N LEU A 28 6.13 22.26 9.79
CA LEU A 28 5.54 22.70 11.03
C LEU A 28 5.92 21.80 12.21
N ALA A 29 5.92 20.50 11.97
CA ALA A 29 6.22 19.49 12.98
C ALA A 29 6.71 18.21 12.31
N GLU A 30 7.55 17.47 13.03
CA GLU A 30 7.98 16.13 12.64
C GLU A 30 7.99 15.22 13.87
N THR A 31 7.69 13.94 13.67
CA THR A 31 7.93 12.89 14.67
C THR A 31 8.52 11.67 13.99
N LYS A 32 9.28 10.91 14.77
CA LYS A 32 9.86 9.63 14.39
C LYS A 32 9.47 8.60 15.44
N THR A 33 8.62 7.67 15.04
CA THR A 33 8.06 6.66 15.93
C THR A 33 8.59 5.28 15.50
N PRO A 34 9.10 4.44 16.43
CA PRO A 34 9.47 3.06 16.11
C PRO A 34 8.29 2.30 15.48
N THR A 35 8.54 1.56 14.40
CA THR A 35 7.50 0.75 13.74
C THR A 35 7.31 -0.55 14.48
N GLY A 36 6.12 -0.72 15.06
CA GLY A 36 5.71 -1.94 15.76
C GLY A 36 5.03 -2.95 14.86
N GLU A 37 4.65 -4.10 15.44
CA GLU A 37 3.87 -5.14 14.75
C GLU A 37 2.45 -4.66 14.41
N ASP A 38 1.83 -3.87 15.30
CA ASP A 38 0.57 -3.19 15.01
C ASP A 38 0.85 -1.87 14.28
N LEU A 39 0.77 -1.94 12.95
CA LEU A 39 0.97 -0.77 12.11
C LEU A 39 -0.10 0.31 12.35
N LEU A 40 -1.34 -0.07 12.70
CA LEU A 40 -2.40 0.88 12.94
C LEU A 40 -2.15 1.66 14.24
N GLU A 41 -1.66 0.99 15.28
CA GLU A 41 -1.21 1.64 16.51
C GLU A 41 -0.04 2.59 16.24
N THR A 42 0.99 2.13 15.52
CA THR A 42 2.15 2.95 15.14
C THR A 42 1.71 4.23 14.44
N LEU A 43 0.82 4.12 13.45
CA LEU A 43 0.32 5.27 12.71
C LEU A 43 -0.51 6.21 13.58
N ARG A 44 -1.36 5.68 14.46
CA ARG A 44 -2.13 6.51 15.41
C ARG A 44 -1.20 7.31 16.31
N THR A 45 -0.15 6.69 16.83
CA THR A 45 0.84 7.36 17.68
C THR A 45 1.56 8.45 16.91
N ALA A 46 2.12 8.15 15.74
CA ALA A 46 2.83 9.12 14.92
C ALA A 46 1.93 10.32 14.53
N ILE A 47 0.69 10.05 14.12
CA ILE A 47 -0.28 11.10 13.79
C ILE A 47 -0.63 11.93 15.03
N SER A 48 -0.89 11.29 16.18
CA SER A 48 -1.24 11.99 17.41
C SER A 48 -0.10 12.89 17.91
N GLU A 49 1.15 12.43 17.79
CA GLU A 49 2.32 13.19 18.22
C GLU A 49 2.57 14.40 17.31
N VAL A 50 2.60 14.20 15.99
CA VAL A 50 2.89 15.28 15.02
C VAL A 50 1.77 16.32 14.96
N THR A 51 0.54 15.95 15.35
CA THR A 51 -0.62 16.86 15.39
C THR A 51 -0.94 17.41 16.78
N SER A 52 -0.12 17.11 17.80
CA SER A 52 -0.41 17.46 19.20
C SER A 52 -0.62 18.96 19.48
N ALA A 53 -0.02 19.84 18.66
CA ALA A 53 -0.10 21.30 18.81
C ALA A 53 -1.00 21.98 17.75
N ILE A 54 -1.69 21.22 16.91
CA ILE A 54 -2.54 21.77 15.83
C ILE A 54 -3.96 21.21 15.89
N ASP A 55 -4.90 21.92 15.27
CA ASP A 55 -6.25 21.42 15.02
C ASP A 55 -6.22 20.48 13.80
N PRO A 56 -6.46 19.16 13.95
CA PRO A 56 -6.43 18.21 12.84
C PRO A 56 -7.41 18.56 11.70
N GLY A 57 -8.46 19.34 11.99
CA GLY A 57 -9.41 19.83 10.98
C GLY A 57 -8.78 20.75 9.91
N LYS A 58 -7.54 21.20 10.12
CA LYS A 58 -6.78 22.00 9.14
C LYS A 58 -6.01 21.17 8.12
N ILE A 59 -5.83 19.86 8.37
CA ILE A 59 -5.16 18.95 7.44
C ILE A 59 -6.09 18.70 6.24
N LYS A 60 -5.66 19.11 5.05
CA LYS A 60 -6.45 18.93 3.81
C LYS A 60 -6.05 17.68 3.03
N ARG A 61 -4.85 17.16 3.26
CA ARG A 61 -4.32 15.99 2.57
C ARG A 61 -3.37 15.21 3.46
N MET A 62 -3.47 13.90 3.36
CA MET A 62 -2.46 12.98 3.87
C MET A 62 -1.77 12.30 2.69
N VAL A 63 -0.45 12.17 2.76
CA VAL A 63 0.38 11.43 1.81
C VAL A 63 1.02 10.30 2.59
N PHE A 64 0.82 9.07 2.12
CA PHE A 64 1.28 7.86 2.79
C PHE A 64 2.23 7.11 1.85
N SER A 65 3.47 6.91 2.29
CA SER A 65 4.45 6.03 1.65
C SER A 65 4.84 4.91 2.60
N THR A 66 5.20 3.76 2.04
CA THR A 66 5.73 2.64 2.81
C THR A 66 6.71 1.82 1.99
N THR A 67 7.70 1.25 2.67
CA THR A 67 8.64 0.26 2.09
C THR A 67 8.29 -1.17 2.48
N MET A 68 7.24 -1.40 3.29
CA MET A 68 6.91 -2.72 3.83
C MET A 68 6.62 -3.77 2.74
N ALA A 69 5.86 -3.41 1.70
CA ALA A 69 5.57 -4.33 0.60
C ALA A 69 6.85 -4.76 -0.14
N THR A 70 7.74 -3.80 -0.41
CA THR A 70 9.03 -4.07 -1.05
C THR A 70 9.91 -4.96 -0.16
N ASN A 71 9.93 -4.72 1.15
CA ASN A 71 10.68 -5.55 2.09
C ASN A 71 10.13 -6.97 2.14
N ALA A 72 8.80 -7.14 2.15
CA ALA A 72 8.17 -8.45 2.12
C ALA A 72 8.55 -9.25 0.87
N ILE A 73 8.62 -8.60 -0.31
CA ILE A 73 9.09 -9.21 -1.55
C ILE A 73 10.57 -9.61 -1.46
N VAL A 74 11.44 -8.69 -1.03
CA VAL A 74 12.89 -8.93 -0.97
C VAL A 74 13.26 -9.99 0.07
N GLN A 75 12.49 -10.10 1.16
CA GLN A 75 12.74 -11.02 2.26
C GLN A 75 11.99 -12.35 2.13
N ASP A 76 11.25 -12.55 1.03
CA ASP A 76 10.42 -13.75 0.80
C ASP A 76 9.41 -14.01 1.95
N GLN A 77 8.81 -12.94 2.46
CA GLN A 77 7.81 -12.95 3.55
C GLN A 77 6.40 -12.64 3.01
N LEU A 78 6.09 -13.17 1.84
CA LEU A 78 4.76 -13.01 1.24
C LEU A 78 3.87 -14.19 1.61
N GLU A 79 2.58 -13.91 1.82
CA GLU A 79 1.60 -14.96 2.01
C GLU A 79 1.44 -15.82 0.74
N PRO A 80 1.18 -17.13 0.86
CA PRO A 80 0.92 -17.98 -0.29
C PRO A 80 -0.23 -17.45 -1.15
N ALA A 81 0.04 -17.29 -2.45
CA ALA A 81 -0.96 -16.91 -3.44
C ALA A 81 -1.22 -18.07 -4.40
N GLY A 82 -2.49 -18.24 -4.79
CA GLY A 82 -2.91 -19.20 -5.81
C GLY A 82 -3.40 -18.49 -7.08
N MET A 83 -3.22 -19.14 -8.22
CA MET A 83 -3.71 -18.67 -9.51
C MET A 83 -4.77 -19.59 -10.07
N ILE A 84 -5.86 -18.99 -10.54
CA ILE A 84 -6.91 -19.65 -11.34
C ILE A 84 -6.83 -19.06 -12.74
N VAL A 85 -6.55 -19.89 -13.74
CA VAL A 85 -6.24 -19.43 -15.09
C VAL A 85 -7.20 -20.04 -16.11
N SER A 86 -7.81 -19.17 -16.92
CA SER A 86 -8.52 -19.55 -18.14
C SER A 86 -7.69 -19.04 -19.33
N ALA A 87 -7.30 -19.94 -20.22
CA ALA A 87 -6.54 -19.60 -21.42
C ALA A 87 -7.47 -19.16 -22.55
N GLY A 88 -6.95 -18.32 -23.46
CA GLY A 88 -7.63 -18.02 -24.71
C GLY A 88 -7.61 -19.21 -25.70
N PRO A 89 -8.43 -19.18 -26.77
CA PRO A 89 -8.47 -20.24 -27.77
C PRO A 89 -7.09 -20.54 -28.37
N GLY A 90 -6.68 -21.80 -28.38
CA GLY A 90 -5.41 -22.24 -28.96
C GLY A 90 -4.15 -21.92 -28.13
N MET A 91 -4.30 -21.34 -26.94
CA MET A 91 -3.20 -21.07 -26.03
C MET A 91 -3.05 -22.21 -25.02
N ASN A 92 -1.82 -22.67 -24.78
CA ASN A 92 -1.54 -23.59 -23.69
C ASN A 92 -1.38 -22.80 -22.36
N PRO A 93 -2.30 -22.93 -21.38
CA PRO A 93 -2.20 -22.21 -20.11
C PRO A 93 -0.93 -22.55 -19.31
N GLU A 94 -0.38 -23.75 -19.48
CA GLU A 94 0.81 -24.21 -18.74
C GLU A 94 2.06 -23.38 -19.04
N TRP A 95 2.11 -22.65 -20.17
CA TRP A 95 3.22 -21.74 -20.49
C TRP A 95 3.33 -20.56 -19.52
N PHE A 96 2.28 -20.28 -18.74
CA PHE A 96 2.21 -19.18 -17.78
C PHE A 96 2.14 -19.68 -16.34
N SER A 97 2.46 -20.96 -16.11
CA SER A 97 2.51 -21.52 -14.76
C SER A 97 3.59 -20.83 -13.93
N VAL A 98 3.21 -20.24 -12.79
CA VAL A 98 4.11 -19.58 -11.85
C VAL A 98 3.82 -20.12 -10.45
N GLY A 99 4.87 -20.57 -9.76
CA GLY A 99 4.77 -21.08 -8.40
C GLY A 99 3.99 -22.41 -8.29
N PRO A 100 3.82 -22.91 -7.05
CA PRO A 100 3.27 -24.24 -6.80
C PRO A 100 1.74 -24.33 -6.88
N SER A 101 1.03 -23.19 -6.90
CA SER A 101 -0.42 -23.11 -6.76
C SER A 101 -1.05 -22.55 -8.04
N PHE A 102 -1.11 -23.37 -9.09
CA PHE A 102 -1.65 -22.99 -10.41
C PHE A 102 -2.76 -23.95 -10.84
N HIS A 103 -3.95 -23.41 -11.10
CA HIS A 103 -5.12 -24.20 -11.48
C HIS A 103 -5.74 -23.68 -12.77
N VAL A 104 -5.70 -24.53 -13.81
CA VAL A 104 -6.38 -24.25 -15.07
C VAL A 104 -7.86 -24.60 -14.96
N VAL A 105 -8.71 -23.67 -15.37
CA VAL A 105 -10.15 -23.89 -15.50
C VAL A 105 -10.53 -24.01 -16.97
N GLY A 106 -11.55 -24.83 -17.24
CA GLY A 106 -12.12 -24.98 -18.57
C GLY A 106 -12.85 -23.73 -19.05
N GLY A 107 -13.04 -23.65 -20.37
CA GLY A 107 -13.62 -22.49 -21.04
C GLY A 107 -12.60 -21.40 -21.33
N CYS A 108 -12.93 -20.55 -22.30
CA CYS A 108 -12.09 -19.43 -22.73
C CYS A 108 -12.94 -18.21 -23.09
N LEU A 109 -12.33 -17.03 -23.01
CA LEU A 109 -12.85 -15.80 -23.61
C LEU A 109 -12.10 -15.55 -24.92
N ASP A 110 -12.83 -15.33 -26.00
CA ASP A 110 -12.21 -14.87 -27.24
C ASP A 110 -11.86 -13.36 -27.18
N HIS A 111 -11.15 -12.87 -28.20
CA HIS A 111 -10.75 -11.47 -28.30
C HIS A 111 -11.93 -10.48 -28.41
N GLN A 112 -13.16 -10.97 -28.62
CA GLN A 112 -14.39 -10.17 -28.64
C GLN A 112 -15.11 -10.18 -27.29
N GLY A 113 -14.60 -10.93 -26.31
CA GLY A 113 -15.19 -11.08 -24.98
C GLY A 113 -16.30 -12.14 -24.92
N PHE A 114 -16.47 -12.98 -25.93
CA PHE A 114 -17.45 -14.07 -25.89
C PHE A 114 -16.86 -15.33 -25.25
N ALA A 115 -17.67 -15.96 -24.39
CA ALA A 115 -17.35 -17.26 -23.82
C ALA A 115 -17.39 -18.34 -24.91
N ARG A 116 -16.35 -19.16 -24.99
CA ARG A 116 -16.31 -20.38 -25.80
C ARG A 116 -15.98 -21.56 -24.89
N THR A 117 -16.73 -22.65 -25.08
CA THR A 117 -16.65 -23.89 -24.31
C THR A 117 -15.78 -24.92 -25.02
#